data_AF-A0A6L5H4T7-F1
#
_entry.id   AF-A0A6L5H4T7-F1
#
_cell.length_a   1.000
_cell.length_b   1.000
_cell.length_c   1.000
_cell.angle_alpha   90.00
_cell.angle_beta   90.00
_cell.angle_gamma   90.00
#
_symmetry.space_group_name_H-M   'P 1'
#
loop_
_entity.id
_entity.type
_entity.pdbx_description
1 polymer ?
#
loop_
_entity_poly.entity_id
_entity_poly.type
_entity_poly.pdbx_seq_one_letter_code
_entity_poly.pdbx_strand_id
1 'polypeptide(L)'
;MDMTKIALLSDIHGNTTALEAVLADARQLGVDEYWLLGDILMPGTGRRKILDLLAQLPITARVLGNWEDSLWHGVHKELDSTRPSQRYLLRQCQYVLEEISLEEIELLHNQPLQIHRQFGNLTVGISHHLPDKNWGRELIHTGAQEDFDRLVTNPPCDIAVYGHIHQQLLRYGTGGQLIVNPGSIGQPFFLDAQLRKDLRAQYMILEFDGKGLVDMDFRRVDYDVAAELQLAKDLKLPYFEVYYESLVNGIHHTHHQEFLRELAQKEGYDRELDAWLKSGND
;
A
#
# COMPACT_ATOMS: atom_id res chain seq x y z
N MET A 1 -29.15 -11.31 -6.80
CA MET A 1 -28.23 -10.16 -6.65
C MET A 1 -27.71 -9.86 -8.02
N ASP A 2 -27.68 -8.59 -8.38
CA ASP A 2 -26.99 -8.16 -9.60
C ASP A 2 -25.49 -8.42 -9.42
N MET A 3 -24.81 -8.64 -10.53
CA MET A 3 -23.36 -8.86 -10.57
C MET A 3 -22.63 -7.65 -9.98
N THR A 4 -21.56 -7.88 -9.21
CA THR A 4 -20.76 -6.81 -8.59
C THR A 4 -19.29 -7.10 -8.82
N LYS A 5 -18.62 -6.21 -9.54
CA LYS A 5 -17.21 -6.25 -9.86
C LYS A 5 -16.44 -5.24 -9.02
N ILE A 6 -15.41 -5.71 -8.32
CA ILE A 6 -14.72 -4.98 -7.26
C ILE A 6 -13.23 -4.93 -7.59
N ALA A 7 -12.65 -3.74 -7.66
CA ALA A 7 -11.20 -3.59 -7.76
C ALA A 7 -10.58 -3.42 -6.37
N LEU A 8 -9.61 -4.28 -6.04
CA LEU A 8 -8.85 -4.21 -4.80
C LEU A 8 -7.59 -3.39 -5.05
N LEU A 9 -7.51 -2.21 -4.41
CA LEU A 9 -6.38 -1.29 -4.48
C LEU A 9 -5.55 -1.41 -3.20
N SER A 10 -4.28 -1.79 -3.32
CA SER A 10 -3.38 -2.00 -2.18
C SER A 10 -2.00 -1.46 -2.47
N ASP A 11 -1.34 -0.98 -1.42
CA ASP A 11 0.10 -0.64 -1.42
C ASP A 11 0.44 0.29 -2.60
N ILE A 12 -0.33 1.39 -2.71
CA ILE A 12 -0.16 2.43 -3.74
C ILE A 12 1.18 3.15 -3.53
N HIS A 13 1.57 3.35 -2.27
CA HIS A 13 2.87 3.88 -1.87
C HIS A 13 3.26 5.20 -2.55
N GLY A 14 2.29 6.08 -2.80
CA GLY A 14 2.58 7.34 -3.47
C GLY A 14 2.91 7.22 -4.96
N ASN A 15 2.83 6.06 -5.61
CA ASN A 15 3.16 5.94 -7.03
C ASN A 15 2.03 6.49 -7.90
N THR A 16 2.17 7.74 -8.36
CA THR A 16 1.10 8.48 -9.04
C THR A 16 0.75 7.84 -10.37
N THR A 17 1.75 7.58 -11.20
CA THR A 17 1.56 7.07 -12.57
C THR A 17 1.01 5.64 -12.55
N ALA A 18 1.46 4.80 -11.61
CA ALA A 18 0.93 3.44 -11.45
C ALA A 18 -0.55 3.45 -11.04
N LEU A 19 -0.94 4.31 -10.08
CA LEU A 19 -2.34 4.44 -9.68
C LEU A 19 -3.20 4.91 -10.86
N GLU A 20 -2.78 5.94 -11.59
CA GLU A 20 -3.52 6.44 -12.74
C GLU A 20 -3.78 5.35 -13.79
N ALA A 21 -2.75 4.53 -14.08
CA ALA A 21 -2.84 3.42 -15.01
C ALA A 21 -3.81 2.33 -14.52
N VAL A 22 -3.71 1.91 -13.24
CA VAL A 22 -4.61 0.92 -12.64
C VAL A 22 -6.05 1.40 -12.63
N LEU A 23 -6.30 2.68 -12.30
CA LEU A 23 -7.65 3.24 -12.34
C LEU A 23 -8.20 3.32 -13.76
N ALA A 24 -7.36 3.57 -14.77
CA ALA A 24 -7.78 3.53 -16.17
C ALA A 24 -8.17 2.11 -16.62
N ASP A 25 -7.37 1.11 -16.28
CA ASP A 25 -7.66 -0.31 -16.55
C ASP A 25 -8.95 -0.76 -15.85
N ALA A 26 -9.10 -0.46 -14.55
CA ALA A 26 -10.31 -0.77 -13.79
C ALA A 26 -11.58 -0.10 -14.36
N ARG A 27 -11.50 1.17 -14.79
CA ARG A 27 -12.61 1.86 -15.47
C ARG A 27 -12.99 1.18 -16.78
N GLN A 28 -12.01 0.76 -17.58
CA GLN A 28 -12.26 0.07 -18.85
C GLN A 28 -12.98 -1.27 -18.65
N LEU A 29 -12.72 -1.94 -17.52
CA LEU A 29 -13.35 -3.22 -17.15
C LEU A 29 -14.75 -3.06 -16.56
N GLY A 30 -15.22 -1.83 -16.37
CA GLY A 30 -16.53 -1.54 -15.78
C GLY A 30 -16.65 -2.02 -14.35
N VAL A 31 -15.63 -1.76 -13.53
CA VAL A 31 -15.66 -2.02 -12.08
C VAL A 31 -16.76 -1.16 -11.43
N ASP A 32 -17.55 -1.78 -10.54
CA ASP A 32 -18.67 -1.14 -9.85
C ASP A 32 -18.22 -0.41 -8.57
N GLU A 33 -17.28 -1.01 -7.83
CA GLU A 33 -16.76 -0.46 -6.57
C GLU A 33 -15.27 -0.74 -6.33
N TYR A 34 -14.67 0.02 -5.42
CA TYR A 34 -13.24 -0.08 -5.08
C TYR A 34 -13.06 -0.37 -3.59
N TRP A 35 -12.12 -1.25 -3.28
CA TRP A 35 -11.69 -1.52 -1.90
C TRP A 35 -10.26 -1.04 -1.72
N LEU A 36 -10.01 -0.21 -0.71
CA LEU A 36 -8.70 0.38 -0.44
C LEU A 36 -8.06 -0.27 0.79
N LEU A 37 -6.97 -1.01 0.56
CA LEU A 37 -6.35 -1.86 1.57
C LEU A 37 -5.27 -1.18 2.41
N GLY A 38 -5.05 0.12 2.27
CA GLY A 38 -4.04 0.89 3.01
C GLY A 38 -2.74 1.10 2.23
N ASP A 39 -1.77 1.73 2.89
CA ASP A 39 -0.46 2.09 2.34
C ASP A 39 -0.59 2.98 1.08
N ILE A 40 -1.27 4.11 1.27
CA ILE A 40 -1.72 5.00 0.20
C ILE A 40 -0.60 5.92 -0.27
N LEU A 41 0.06 6.59 0.69
CA LEU A 41 1.10 7.59 0.46
C LEU A 41 2.46 7.05 0.90
N MET A 42 3.52 7.67 0.38
CA MET A 42 4.93 7.36 0.64
C MET A 42 5.37 5.94 0.23
N PRO A 43 6.62 5.77 -0.25
CA PRO A 43 7.63 6.80 -0.46
C PRO A 43 7.63 7.42 -1.86
N GLY A 44 6.57 7.21 -2.65
CA GLY A 44 6.45 7.73 -4.01
C GLY A 44 6.04 9.21 -4.11
N THR A 45 5.86 9.67 -5.35
CA THR A 45 5.67 11.08 -5.70
C THR A 45 4.36 11.70 -5.21
N GLY A 46 3.28 10.94 -5.25
CA GLY A 46 1.92 11.43 -5.13
C GLY A 46 1.54 11.82 -3.70
N ARG A 47 0.92 12.99 -3.58
CA ARG A 47 0.35 13.55 -2.36
C ARG A 47 -1.11 13.97 -2.62
N ARG A 48 -1.38 15.26 -2.85
CA ARG A 48 -2.72 15.79 -3.18
C ARG A 48 -3.36 15.02 -4.32
N LYS A 49 -2.59 14.81 -5.40
CA LYS A 49 -3.03 14.12 -6.60
C LYS A 49 -3.61 12.72 -6.34
N ILE A 50 -3.01 11.94 -5.44
CA ILE A 50 -3.53 10.61 -5.10
C ILE A 50 -4.85 10.72 -4.33
N LEU A 51 -4.92 11.61 -3.33
CA LEU A 51 -6.15 11.80 -2.57
C LEU A 51 -7.30 12.30 -3.47
N ASP A 52 -7.02 13.20 -4.42
CA ASP A 52 -8.00 13.69 -5.38
C ASP A 52 -8.49 12.61 -6.34
N LEU A 53 -7.60 11.70 -6.77
CA LEU A 53 -7.98 10.54 -7.59
C LEU A 53 -8.88 9.59 -6.79
N LEU A 54 -8.51 9.27 -5.54
CA LEU A 54 -9.27 8.37 -4.68
C LEU A 54 -10.64 8.95 -4.31
N ALA A 55 -10.74 10.27 -4.10
CA ALA A 55 -12.00 10.95 -3.79
C ALA A 55 -13.05 10.88 -4.91
N GLN A 56 -12.64 10.56 -6.15
CA GLN A 56 -13.54 10.40 -7.30
C GLN A 56 -14.10 8.99 -7.45
N LEU A 57 -13.60 8.02 -6.66
CA LEU A 57 -13.95 6.61 -6.80
C LEU A 57 -15.09 6.22 -5.85
N PRO A 58 -15.96 5.28 -6.24
CA PRO A 58 -16.90 4.63 -5.31
C PRO A 58 -16.15 3.65 -4.40
N ILE A 59 -15.37 4.17 -3.44
CA ILE A 59 -14.68 3.36 -2.44
C ILE A 59 -15.69 2.94 -1.37
N THR A 60 -16.04 1.66 -1.33
CA THR A 60 -17.04 1.11 -0.40
C THR A 60 -16.44 0.33 0.75
N ALA A 61 -15.13 0.07 0.73
CA ALA A 61 -14.38 -0.56 1.81
C ALA A 61 -12.99 0.08 1.93
N ARG A 62 -12.58 0.37 3.16
CA ARG A 62 -11.27 0.98 3.46
C ARG A 62 -10.75 0.47 4.80
N VAL A 63 -9.48 0.12 4.86
CA VAL A 63 -8.78 -0.31 6.07
C VAL A 63 -7.46 0.42 6.25
N LEU A 64 -6.93 0.39 7.48
CA LEU A 64 -5.71 1.09 7.90
C LEU A 64 -4.45 0.29 7.52
N GLY A 65 -3.58 0.88 6.69
CA GLY A 65 -2.22 0.38 6.42
C GLY A 65 -1.21 0.89 7.44
N ASN A 66 -0.05 0.23 7.53
CA ASN A 66 0.95 0.64 8.53
C ASN A 66 1.69 1.93 8.13
N TRP A 67 1.67 2.31 6.85
CA TRP A 67 2.27 3.58 6.43
C TRP A 67 1.38 4.78 6.76
N GLU A 68 0.08 4.59 6.98
CA GLU A 68 -0.78 5.61 7.59
C GLU A 68 -0.41 5.87 9.06
N ASP A 69 -0.20 4.83 9.87
CA ASP A 69 0.32 4.97 11.25
C ASP A 69 1.71 5.64 11.25
N SER A 70 2.56 5.21 10.33
CA SER A 70 3.91 5.76 10.17
C SER A 70 3.90 7.25 9.82
N LEU A 71 2.99 7.67 8.94
CA LEU A 71 2.78 9.07 8.59
C LEU A 71 2.28 9.85 9.81
N TRP A 72 1.27 9.34 10.51
CA TRP A 72 0.68 9.97 11.68
C TRP A 72 1.73 10.19 12.78
N HIS A 73 2.47 9.16 13.16
CA HIS A 73 3.57 9.29 14.13
C HIS A 73 4.70 10.20 13.60
N GLY A 74 4.99 10.15 12.30
CA GLY A 74 6.02 10.96 11.67
C GLY A 74 5.73 12.45 11.76
N VAL A 75 4.52 12.88 11.44
CA VAL A 75 4.12 14.30 11.51
C VAL A 75 4.01 14.82 12.95
N HIS A 76 3.75 13.93 13.90
CA HIS A 76 3.79 14.22 15.33
C HIS A 76 5.20 14.12 15.95
N LYS A 77 6.23 13.82 15.15
CA LYS A 77 7.63 13.67 15.58
C LYS A 77 7.84 12.57 16.63
N GLU A 78 7.04 11.51 16.55
CA GLU A 78 7.06 10.37 17.48
C GLU A 78 7.91 9.18 16.97
N LEU A 79 8.50 9.29 15.78
CA LEU A 79 9.39 8.26 15.24
C LEU A 79 10.79 8.32 15.88
N ASP A 80 11.41 7.15 16.05
CA ASP A 80 12.74 7.01 16.62
C ASP A 80 13.83 7.53 15.66
N SER A 81 14.18 8.81 15.82
CA SER A 81 15.20 9.50 15.02
C SER A 81 16.62 8.90 15.12
N THR A 82 16.88 7.96 16.03
CA THR A 82 18.19 7.28 16.10
C THR A 82 18.36 6.21 15.02
N ARG A 83 17.26 5.76 14.39
CA ARG A 83 17.25 4.73 13.36
C ARG A 83 17.25 5.35 11.96
N PRO A 84 18.23 5.05 11.08
CA PRO A 84 18.27 5.59 9.71
C PRO A 84 16.97 5.38 8.91
N SER A 85 16.33 4.21 9.02
CA SER A 85 15.04 3.96 8.35
C SER A 85 13.91 4.88 8.82
N GLN A 86 13.93 5.28 10.09
CA GLN A 86 12.93 6.21 10.65
C GLN A 86 13.23 7.65 10.26
N ARG A 87 14.50 8.04 10.13
CA ARG A 87 14.88 9.35 9.56
C ARG A 87 14.49 9.47 8.09
N TYR A 88 14.68 8.41 7.32
CA TYR A 88 14.15 8.29 5.96
C TYR A 88 12.63 8.54 5.95
N LEU A 89 11.88 7.82 6.78
CA LEU A 89 10.44 7.95 6.88
C LEU A 89 10.01 9.37 7.31
N LEU A 90 10.67 9.97 8.29
CA LEU A 90 10.42 11.36 8.70
C LEU A 90 10.59 12.34 7.53
N ARG A 91 11.62 12.15 6.69
CA ARG A 91 11.82 13.01 5.51
C ARG A 91 10.71 12.86 4.47
N GLN A 92 10.17 11.65 4.31
CA GLN A 92 8.99 11.41 3.49
C GLN A 92 7.72 12.04 4.11
N CYS A 93 7.57 12.00 5.44
CA CYS A 93 6.47 12.67 6.14
C CYS A 93 6.50 14.19 5.93
N GLN A 94 7.69 14.81 6.01
CA GLN A 94 7.86 16.23 5.69
C GLN A 94 7.45 16.54 4.25
N TYR A 95 7.84 15.69 3.29
CA TYR A 95 7.45 15.83 1.89
C TYR A 95 5.92 15.76 1.73
N VAL A 96 5.23 14.85 2.42
CA VAL A 96 3.76 14.76 2.39
C VAL A 96 3.10 16.00 2.99
N LEU A 97 3.61 16.51 4.10
CA LEU A 97 3.08 17.70 4.79
C LEU A 97 3.14 18.99 3.95
N GLU A 98 3.92 19.03 2.88
CA GLU A 98 3.95 20.18 1.96
C GLU A 98 2.61 20.38 1.21
N GLU A 99 1.80 19.33 1.05
CA GLU A 99 0.53 19.38 0.31
C GLU A 99 -0.68 18.79 1.05
N ILE A 100 -0.45 17.98 2.09
CA ILE A 100 -1.51 17.32 2.86
C ILE A 100 -1.57 17.94 4.25
N SER A 101 -2.77 18.38 4.65
CA SER A 101 -3.00 18.97 5.97
C SER A 101 -2.99 17.94 7.09
N LEU A 102 -2.74 18.39 8.33
CA LEU A 102 -2.81 17.52 9.50
C LEU A 102 -4.21 16.89 9.68
N GLU A 103 -5.29 17.63 9.40
CA GLU A 103 -6.66 17.10 9.45
C GLU A 103 -6.86 15.95 8.47
N GLU A 104 -6.31 16.06 7.25
CA GLU A 104 -6.38 14.96 6.28
C GLU A 104 -5.57 13.75 6.74
N ILE A 105 -4.40 13.96 7.37
CA ILE A 105 -3.59 12.86 7.94
C ILE A 105 -4.35 12.17 9.08
N GLU A 106 -5.06 12.92 9.93
CA GLU A 106 -5.96 12.34 10.94
C GLU A 106 -7.04 11.46 10.28
N LEU A 107 -7.61 11.88 9.15
CA LEU A 107 -8.59 11.07 8.42
C LEU A 107 -7.96 9.81 7.80
N LEU A 108 -6.71 9.89 7.33
CA LEU A 108 -5.97 8.73 6.83
C LEU A 108 -5.72 7.71 7.95
N HIS A 109 -5.40 8.18 9.15
CA HIS A 109 -5.11 7.35 10.33
C HIS A 109 -6.36 6.78 11.01
N ASN A 110 -7.48 7.52 11.01
CA ASN A 110 -8.75 7.08 11.63
C ASN A 110 -9.52 6.10 10.74
N GLN A 111 -8.91 4.97 10.41
CA GLN A 111 -9.48 3.88 9.62
C GLN A 111 -9.49 2.57 10.44
N PRO A 112 -10.46 1.66 10.19
CA PRO A 112 -10.50 0.38 10.89
C PRO A 112 -9.37 -0.56 10.45
N LEU A 113 -8.83 -1.36 11.38
CA LEU A 113 -7.86 -2.42 11.05
C LEU A 113 -8.50 -3.58 10.26
N GLN A 114 -9.75 -3.90 10.56
CA GLN A 114 -10.52 -4.93 9.87
C GLN A 114 -11.98 -4.52 9.68
N ILE A 115 -12.54 -4.87 8.53
CA ILE A 115 -13.98 -4.77 8.24
C ILE A 115 -14.48 -6.05 7.58
N HIS A 116 -15.80 -6.24 7.57
CA HIS A 116 -16.45 -7.33 6.86
C HIS A 116 -17.49 -6.81 5.86
N ARG A 117 -17.67 -7.54 4.76
CA ARG A 117 -18.71 -7.32 3.74
C ARG A 117 -19.43 -8.63 3.44
N GLN A 118 -20.70 -8.55 3.05
CA GLN A 118 -21.54 -9.71 2.80
C GLN A 118 -21.96 -9.76 1.32
N PHE A 119 -21.73 -10.89 0.66
CA PHE A 119 -22.16 -11.17 -0.71
C PHE A 119 -22.95 -12.49 -0.74
N GLY A 120 -24.28 -12.39 -0.71
CA GLY A 120 -25.14 -13.57 -0.56
C GLY A 120 -24.81 -14.30 0.75
N ASN A 121 -24.35 -15.54 0.65
CA ASN A 121 -23.94 -16.36 1.80
C ASN A 121 -22.45 -16.23 2.16
N LEU A 122 -21.66 -15.49 1.36
CA LEU A 122 -20.22 -15.32 1.57
C LEU A 122 -19.94 -14.08 2.40
N THR A 123 -19.22 -14.27 3.50
CA THR A 123 -18.66 -13.20 4.31
C THR A 123 -17.21 -12.95 3.88
N VAL A 124 -16.89 -11.70 3.54
CA VAL A 124 -15.54 -11.29 3.14
C VAL A 124 -14.92 -10.45 4.25
N GLY A 125 -13.82 -10.93 4.84
CA GLY A 125 -12.98 -10.18 5.78
C GLY A 125 -11.91 -9.38 5.03
N ILE A 126 -11.69 -8.13 5.43
CA ILE A 126 -10.76 -7.21 4.78
C ILE A 126 -9.88 -6.59 5.86
N SER A 127 -8.55 -6.71 5.72
CA SER A 127 -7.54 -6.06 6.57
C SER A 127 -6.31 -5.70 5.74
N HIS A 128 -5.45 -4.79 6.20
CA HIS A 128 -4.21 -4.53 5.48
C HIS A 128 -3.21 -5.70 5.64
N HIS A 129 -3.03 -6.18 6.87
CA HIS A 129 -2.23 -7.35 7.20
C HIS A 129 -3.05 -8.30 8.08
N LEU A 130 -2.65 -8.55 9.33
CA LEU A 130 -3.47 -9.28 10.29
C LEU A 130 -4.66 -8.43 10.77
N PRO A 131 -5.76 -9.05 11.23
CA PRO A 131 -6.99 -8.34 11.64
C PRO A 131 -6.81 -7.30 12.75
N ASP A 132 -5.81 -7.52 13.61
CA ASP A 132 -5.50 -6.75 14.80
C ASP A 132 -4.09 -6.14 14.74
N LYS A 133 -3.40 -6.28 13.61
CA LYS A 133 -2.02 -5.83 13.41
C LYS A 133 -1.72 -5.60 11.94
N ASN A 134 -1.59 -4.34 11.53
CA ASN A 134 -1.34 -3.94 10.15
C ASN A 134 0.16 -4.01 9.73
N TRP A 135 1.07 -4.39 10.62
CA TRP A 135 2.51 -4.44 10.31
C TRP A 135 3.12 -5.80 10.66
N GLY A 136 4.26 -6.12 10.06
CA GLY A 136 5.05 -7.30 10.42
C GLY A 136 5.37 -8.20 9.24
N ARG A 137 5.60 -9.49 9.52
CA ARG A 137 6.09 -10.49 8.55
C ARG A 137 5.34 -11.81 8.63
N GLU A 138 4.28 -11.89 9.44
CA GLU A 138 3.53 -13.10 9.74
C GLU A 138 2.93 -13.72 8.47
N LEU A 139 2.33 -12.89 7.62
CA LEU A 139 1.63 -13.32 6.39
C LEU A 139 2.48 -13.25 5.10
N ILE A 140 3.81 -13.32 5.20
CA ILE A 140 4.68 -13.41 3.99
C ILE A 140 4.45 -14.74 3.25
N HIS A 141 5.02 -14.90 2.05
CA HIS A 141 4.86 -16.11 1.23
C HIS A 141 5.23 -17.43 1.93
N THR A 142 6.11 -17.40 2.94
CA THR A 142 6.46 -18.54 3.81
C THR A 142 5.88 -18.44 5.24
N GLY A 143 4.86 -17.61 5.44
CA GLY A 143 4.21 -17.42 6.73
C GLY A 143 3.62 -18.72 7.29
N ALA A 144 3.54 -18.81 8.62
CA ALA A 144 2.97 -19.99 9.27
C ALA A 144 1.47 -20.10 8.97
N GLN A 145 0.96 -21.32 8.78
CA GLN A 145 -0.47 -21.52 8.46
C GLN A 145 -1.39 -20.96 9.55
N GLU A 146 -0.98 -21.04 10.82
CA GLU A 146 -1.74 -20.48 11.94
C GLU A 146 -1.91 -18.96 11.86
N ASP A 147 -0.94 -18.22 11.29
CA ASP A 147 -1.07 -16.79 11.05
C ASP A 147 -2.10 -16.50 9.94
N PHE A 148 -2.10 -17.30 8.87
CA PHE A 148 -3.11 -17.19 7.82
C PHE A 148 -4.52 -17.54 8.33
N ASP A 149 -4.65 -18.51 9.23
CA ASP A 149 -5.94 -18.90 9.81
C ASP A 149 -6.56 -17.79 10.66
N ARG A 150 -5.74 -16.87 11.22
CA ARG A 150 -6.25 -15.71 11.97
C ARG A 150 -7.10 -14.78 11.11
N LEU A 151 -6.87 -14.74 9.80
CA LEU A 151 -7.65 -13.90 8.88
C LEU A 151 -9.12 -14.35 8.76
N VAL A 152 -9.42 -15.63 9.04
CA VAL A 152 -10.68 -16.27 8.66
C VAL A 152 -11.43 -16.95 9.82
N THR A 153 -10.92 -16.90 11.06
CA THR A 153 -11.50 -17.67 12.18
C THR A 153 -12.03 -16.84 13.35
N ASN A 154 -11.44 -15.68 13.67
CA ASN A 154 -11.84 -14.88 14.85
C ASN A 154 -11.70 -13.37 14.59
N PRO A 155 -12.75 -12.72 14.03
CA PRO A 155 -14.04 -13.29 13.65
C PRO A 155 -13.98 -14.15 12.37
N PRO A 156 -14.95 -15.06 12.16
CA PRO A 156 -14.96 -15.93 10.99
C PRO A 156 -15.38 -15.20 9.70
N CYS A 157 -14.75 -15.56 8.59
CA CYS A 157 -15.18 -15.18 7.24
C CYS A 157 -14.86 -16.30 6.23
N ASP A 158 -15.52 -16.31 5.07
CA ASP A 158 -15.35 -17.34 4.04
C ASP A 158 -14.21 -17.00 3.06
N ILE A 159 -13.95 -15.70 2.89
CA ILE A 159 -12.91 -15.13 2.03
C ILE A 159 -12.21 -14.02 2.82
N ALA A 160 -10.90 -14.07 2.96
CA ALA A 160 -10.10 -12.97 3.46
C ALA A 160 -9.31 -12.29 2.35
N VAL A 161 -9.31 -10.96 2.37
CA VAL A 161 -8.51 -10.09 1.50
C VAL A 161 -7.51 -9.34 2.36
N TYR A 162 -6.24 -9.36 1.97
CA TYR A 162 -5.20 -8.55 2.62
C TYR A 162 -4.17 -7.99 1.63
N GLY A 163 -3.33 -7.05 2.08
CA GLY A 163 -2.27 -6.37 1.33
C GLY A 163 -0.88 -6.55 1.96
N HIS A 164 -0.13 -5.47 2.18
CA HIS A 164 1.10 -5.37 3.00
C HIS A 164 2.36 -6.07 2.47
N ILE A 165 2.23 -7.27 1.92
CA ILE A 165 3.40 -8.08 1.49
C ILE A 165 3.81 -7.86 0.04
N HIS A 166 3.01 -7.08 -0.72
CA HIS A 166 3.27 -6.68 -2.10
C HIS A 166 3.41 -7.84 -3.09
N GLN A 167 2.78 -8.98 -2.78
CA GLN A 167 2.78 -10.17 -3.64
C GLN A 167 1.35 -10.62 -3.90
N GLN A 168 1.00 -10.84 -5.16
CA GLN A 168 -0.26 -11.48 -5.52
C GLN A 168 -0.33 -12.89 -4.92
N LEU A 169 -1.47 -13.24 -4.33
CA LEU A 169 -1.65 -14.51 -3.64
C LEU A 169 -3.07 -15.02 -3.76
N LEU A 170 -3.21 -16.33 -3.95
CA LEU A 170 -4.40 -17.11 -3.67
C LEU A 170 -3.97 -18.35 -2.90
N ARG A 171 -4.51 -18.52 -1.69
CA ARG A 171 -4.31 -19.72 -0.87
C ARG A 171 -5.52 -19.97 0.02
N TYR A 172 -5.37 -20.88 0.96
CA TYR A 172 -6.44 -21.27 1.87
C TYR A 172 -6.04 -21.15 3.35
N GLY A 173 -7.04 -20.89 4.19
CA GLY A 173 -6.99 -21.24 5.62
C GLY A 173 -7.14 -22.76 5.82
N THR A 174 -6.83 -23.25 7.01
CA THR A 174 -6.91 -24.69 7.35
C THR A 174 -8.32 -25.25 7.16
N GLY A 175 -9.37 -24.43 7.34
CA GLY A 175 -10.76 -24.80 7.12
C GLY A 175 -11.22 -24.77 5.65
N GLY A 176 -10.34 -24.38 4.72
CA GLY A 176 -10.67 -24.25 3.30
C GLY A 176 -11.21 -22.87 2.87
N GLN A 177 -11.23 -21.88 3.77
CA GLN A 177 -11.57 -20.49 3.46
C GLN A 177 -10.55 -19.90 2.48
N LEU A 178 -10.98 -19.03 1.56
CA LEU A 178 -10.08 -18.38 0.61
C LEU A 178 -9.30 -17.25 1.27
N ILE A 179 -8.04 -17.09 0.89
CA ILE A 179 -7.19 -15.96 1.28
C ILE A 179 -6.54 -15.42 0.01
N VAL A 180 -6.78 -14.14 -0.28
CA VAL A 180 -6.27 -13.48 -1.48
C VAL A 180 -5.56 -12.18 -1.17
N ASN A 181 -4.59 -11.83 -2.02
CA ASN A 181 -3.82 -10.59 -1.95
C ASN A 181 -3.68 -9.97 -3.34
N PRO A 182 -4.04 -8.69 -3.56
CA PRO A 182 -3.97 -8.04 -4.87
C PRO A 182 -2.54 -7.79 -5.36
N GLY A 183 -1.53 -7.93 -4.48
CA GLY A 183 -0.19 -7.41 -4.70
C GLY A 183 -0.11 -5.91 -4.45
N SER A 184 0.95 -5.27 -4.92
CA SER A 184 1.16 -3.82 -4.77
C SER A 184 1.04 -3.07 -6.09
N ILE A 185 0.27 -1.98 -6.06
CA ILE A 185 0.16 -1.05 -7.19
C ILE A 185 1.48 -0.34 -7.41
N GLY A 186 2.06 0.25 -6.35
CA GLY A 186 3.20 1.16 -6.49
C GLY A 186 4.58 0.53 -6.31
N GLN A 187 4.65 -0.60 -5.59
CA GLN A 187 5.90 -1.25 -5.18
C GLN A 187 5.80 -2.79 -5.25
N PRO A 188 5.49 -3.38 -6.42
CA PRO A 188 5.35 -4.83 -6.57
C PRO A 188 6.64 -5.58 -6.19
N PHE A 189 6.51 -6.65 -5.39
CA PHE A 189 7.65 -7.36 -4.83
C PHE A 189 7.82 -8.77 -5.41
N PHE A 190 9.04 -9.10 -5.81
CA PHE A 190 9.39 -10.42 -6.33
C PHE A 190 10.72 -10.90 -5.77
N LEU A 191 10.75 -12.10 -5.19
CA LEU A 191 12.00 -12.77 -4.81
C LEU A 191 12.68 -13.42 -6.02
N ASP A 192 11.89 -14.02 -6.90
CA ASP A 192 12.39 -14.64 -8.13
C ASP A 192 12.93 -13.59 -9.10
N ALA A 193 14.17 -13.79 -9.55
CA ALA A 193 14.88 -12.82 -10.38
C ALA A 193 14.31 -12.71 -11.80
N GLN A 194 13.62 -13.72 -12.33
CA GLN A 194 12.98 -13.63 -13.64
C GLN A 194 11.65 -12.89 -13.54
N LEU A 195 10.83 -13.19 -12.54
CA LEU A 195 9.56 -12.48 -12.30
C LEU A 195 9.81 -11.00 -12.01
N ARG A 196 10.88 -10.66 -11.25
CA ARG A 196 11.26 -9.28 -10.95
C ARG A 196 11.59 -8.42 -12.17
N LYS A 197 11.86 -9.02 -13.35
CA LYS A 197 12.07 -8.24 -14.58
C LYS A 197 10.79 -7.55 -15.06
N ASP A 198 9.64 -7.98 -14.57
CA ASP A 198 8.34 -7.37 -14.84
C ASP A 198 7.79 -6.74 -13.56
N LEU A 199 7.93 -5.42 -13.45
CA LEU A 199 7.49 -4.62 -12.29
C LEU A 199 6.23 -3.79 -12.58
N ARG A 200 5.40 -4.24 -13.52
CA ARG A 200 4.08 -3.66 -13.74
C ARG A 200 3.25 -3.65 -12.46
N ALA A 201 2.42 -2.62 -12.30
CA ALA A 201 1.54 -2.46 -11.14
C ALA A 201 0.68 -3.73 -10.94
N GLN A 202 0.47 -4.15 -9.69
CA GLN A 202 -0.37 -5.29 -9.35
C GLN A 202 -1.67 -4.80 -8.72
N TYR A 203 -2.78 -5.37 -9.15
CA TYR A 203 -4.04 -5.30 -8.42
C TYR A 203 -4.86 -6.55 -8.74
N MET A 204 -6.05 -6.68 -8.16
CA MET A 204 -6.97 -7.76 -8.56
C MET A 204 -8.41 -7.29 -8.65
N ILE A 205 -9.20 -8.04 -9.42
CA ILE A 205 -10.64 -7.92 -9.47
C ILE A 205 -11.28 -9.14 -8.80
N LEU A 206 -12.26 -8.88 -7.94
CA LEU A 206 -13.21 -9.88 -7.47
C LEU A 206 -14.56 -9.63 -8.14
N GLU A 207 -15.20 -10.69 -8.62
CA GLU A 207 -16.54 -10.58 -9.19
C GLU A 207 -17.50 -11.53 -8.47
N PHE A 208 -18.61 -10.99 -7.97
CA PHE A 208 -19.65 -11.75 -7.31
C PHE A 208 -20.95 -11.69 -8.13
N ASP A 209 -21.68 -12.79 -8.17
CA ASP A 209 -23.01 -12.88 -8.76
C ASP A 209 -24.03 -13.49 -7.79
N GLY A 210 -25.25 -13.80 -8.27
CA GLY A 210 -26.28 -14.42 -7.44
C GLY A 210 -25.95 -15.81 -6.89
N LYS A 211 -24.88 -16.48 -7.36
CA LYS A 211 -24.44 -17.80 -6.90
C LYS A 211 -23.21 -17.72 -5.99
N GLY A 212 -22.39 -16.69 -6.09
CA GLY A 212 -21.23 -16.49 -5.22
C GLY A 212 -20.09 -15.76 -5.93
N LEU A 213 -18.85 -16.07 -5.56
CA LEU A 213 -17.64 -15.57 -6.22
C LEU A 213 -17.49 -16.25 -7.58
N VAL A 214 -17.64 -15.50 -8.68
CA VAL A 214 -17.59 -16.01 -10.04
C VAL A 214 -16.20 -15.84 -10.68
N ASP A 215 -15.44 -14.83 -10.27
CA ASP A 215 -14.10 -14.58 -10.82
C ASP A 215 -13.11 -14.00 -9.80
N MET A 216 -11.82 -14.30 -10.03
CA MET A 216 -10.66 -13.76 -9.32
C MET A 216 -9.55 -13.47 -10.35
N ASP A 217 -9.49 -12.24 -10.86
CA ASP A 217 -8.52 -11.83 -11.88
C ASP A 217 -7.33 -11.10 -11.27
N PHE A 218 -6.15 -11.74 -11.27
CA PHE A 218 -4.89 -11.13 -10.86
C PHE A 218 -4.27 -10.39 -12.04
N ARG A 219 -4.23 -9.06 -11.94
CA ARG A 219 -3.90 -8.20 -13.07
C ARG A 219 -2.55 -7.54 -12.91
N ARG A 220 -1.91 -7.26 -14.06
CA ARG A 220 -0.66 -6.53 -14.17
C ARG A 220 -0.85 -5.39 -15.17
N VAL A 221 -0.69 -4.16 -14.72
CA VAL A 221 -0.95 -2.97 -15.53
C VAL A 221 0.36 -2.25 -15.83
N ASP A 222 0.62 -2.06 -17.12
CA ASP A 222 1.77 -1.28 -17.57
C ASP A 222 1.57 0.20 -17.30
N TYR A 223 2.64 0.90 -16.94
CA TYR A 223 2.63 2.33 -16.67
C TYR A 223 3.99 2.93 -17.02
N ASP A 224 4.01 4.23 -17.31
CA ASP A 224 5.23 4.92 -17.73
C ASP A 224 6.15 5.20 -16.53
N VAL A 225 7.04 4.25 -16.24
CA VAL A 225 8.06 4.37 -15.18
C VAL A 225 8.99 5.56 -15.42
N ALA A 226 9.29 5.89 -16.68
CA ALA A 226 10.15 7.04 -16.99
C ALA A 226 9.47 8.36 -16.63
N ALA A 227 8.16 8.47 -16.90
CA ALA A 227 7.35 9.62 -16.48
C ALA A 227 7.27 9.73 -14.94
N GLU A 228 7.06 8.63 -14.22
CA GLU A 228 7.03 8.62 -12.75
C GLU A 228 8.38 9.07 -12.15
N LEU A 229 9.49 8.60 -12.70
CA LEU A 229 10.82 9.01 -12.26
C LEU A 229 11.13 10.47 -12.63
N GLN A 230 10.65 10.96 -13.77
CA GLN A 230 10.78 12.37 -14.10
C GLN A 230 9.96 13.25 -13.14
N LEU A 231 8.73 12.82 -12.82
CA LEU A 231 7.89 13.46 -11.81
C LEU A 231 8.58 13.50 -10.45
N ALA A 232 9.22 12.41 -10.04
CA ALA A 232 9.99 12.35 -8.79
C ALA A 232 11.14 13.38 -8.76
N LYS A 233 11.83 13.60 -9.89
CA LYS A 233 12.87 14.65 -9.99
C LYS A 233 12.26 16.05 -9.93
N ASP A 234 11.19 16.28 -10.66
CA ASP A 234 10.55 17.60 -10.75
C ASP A 234 9.98 18.04 -9.40
N LEU A 235 9.43 17.09 -8.63
CA LEU A 235 8.95 17.29 -7.26
C LEU A 235 10.05 17.27 -6.20
N LYS A 236 11.31 17.00 -6.59
CA LYS A 236 12.45 16.82 -5.67
C LYS A 236 12.14 15.80 -4.57
N LEU A 237 11.53 14.68 -4.95
CA LEU A 237 11.19 13.59 -4.05
C LEU A 237 12.45 13.16 -3.27
N PRO A 238 12.40 13.12 -1.91
CA PRO A 238 13.53 12.67 -1.13
C PRO A 238 13.89 11.23 -1.47
N TYR A 239 15.19 10.93 -1.50
CA TYR A 239 15.73 9.61 -1.77
C TYR A 239 15.37 9.05 -3.17
N PHE A 240 15.50 9.88 -4.21
CA PHE A 240 15.22 9.51 -5.59
C PHE A 240 15.86 8.17 -6.01
N GLU A 241 17.11 7.92 -5.64
CA GLU A 241 17.79 6.65 -5.94
C GLU A 241 17.15 5.43 -5.29
N VAL A 242 16.63 5.55 -4.07
CA VAL A 242 15.87 4.46 -3.41
C VAL A 242 14.60 4.18 -4.21
N TYR A 243 13.93 5.23 -4.67
CA TYR A 243 12.72 5.10 -5.47
C TYR A 243 13.01 4.48 -6.85
N TYR A 244 14.07 4.94 -7.52
CA TYR A 244 14.56 4.36 -8.77
C TYR A 244 14.84 2.85 -8.66
N GLU A 245 15.59 2.42 -7.63
CA GLU A 245 15.88 1.00 -7.41
C GLU A 245 14.59 0.18 -7.20
N SER A 246 13.59 0.75 -6.51
CA SER A 246 12.31 0.07 -6.30
C SER A 246 11.53 -0.13 -7.60
N LEU A 247 11.48 0.87 -8.49
CA LEU A 247 10.66 0.82 -9.71
C LEU A 247 11.36 0.12 -10.87
N VAL A 248 12.69 0.18 -10.96
CA VAL A 248 13.46 -0.32 -12.11
C VAL A 248 14.04 -1.69 -11.82
N ASN A 249 14.54 -1.90 -10.60
CA ASN A 249 15.24 -3.14 -10.22
C ASN A 249 14.43 -4.02 -9.25
N GLY A 250 13.34 -3.50 -8.67
CA GLY A 250 12.49 -4.22 -7.71
C GLY A 250 13.21 -4.50 -6.40
N ILE A 251 14.15 -3.64 -6.01
CA ILE A 251 14.95 -3.80 -4.79
C ILE A 251 14.50 -2.74 -3.78
N HIS A 252 14.07 -3.19 -2.59
CA HIS A 252 13.62 -2.30 -1.52
C HIS A 252 14.73 -2.12 -0.47
N HIS A 253 15.07 -0.86 -0.21
CA HIS A 253 16.10 -0.49 0.77
C HIS A 253 15.55 0.17 2.04
N THR A 254 14.23 0.18 2.23
CA THR A 254 13.55 0.85 3.37
C THR A 254 14.01 0.35 4.74
N HIS A 255 14.60 -0.85 4.81
CA HIS A 255 15.20 -1.41 6.03
C HIS A 255 16.73 -1.51 5.99
N HIS A 256 17.37 -1.04 4.93
CA HIS A 256 18.83 -1.11 4.74
C HIS A 256 19.54 0.07 5.41
N GLN A 257 19.75 -0.03 6.73
CA GLN A 257 20.19 1.06 7.60
C GLN A 257 21.47 1.77 7.15
N GLU A 258 22.47 1.02 6.65
CA GLU A 258 23.76 1.58 6.23
C GLU A 258 23.62 2.44 4.96
N PHE A 259 23.08 1.87 3.89
CA PHE A 259 22.76 2.58 2.65
C PHE A 259 21.93 3.85 2.87
N LEU A 260 20.86 3.79 3.67
CA LEU A 260 20.04 4.97 3.97
C LEU A 260 20.82 6.06 4.72
N ARG A 261 21.72 5.67 5.63
CA ARG A 261 22.57 6.62 6.38
C ARG A 261 23.56 7.32 5.46
N GLU A 262 24.28 6.58 4.63
CA GLU A 262 25.27 7.13 3.69
C GLU A 262 24.62 8.16 2.76
N LEU A 263 23.46 7.82 2.24
CA LEU A 263 22.69 8.66 1.35
C LEU A 263 22.14 9.91 2.04
N ALA A 264 21.62 9.77 3.27
CA ALA A 264 21.15 10.90 4.07
C ALA A 264 22.26 11.93 4.36
N GLN A 265 23.48 11.45 4.61
CA GLN A 265 24.64 12.31 4.83
C GLN A 265 25.09 13.01 3.54
N LYS A 266 25.11 12.27 2.43
CA LYS A 266 25.52 12.79 1.12
C LYS A 266 24.59 13.89 0.61
N GLU A 267 23.28 13.67 0.68
CA GLU A 267 22.27 14.60 0.15
C GLU A 267 21.84 15.66 1.18
N GLY A 268 22.29 15.55 2.43
CA GLY A 268 22.05 16.55 3.48
C GLY A 268 20.71 16.42 4.20
N TYR A 269 19.93 15.36 3.96
CA TYR A 269 18.63 15.12 4.60
C TYR A 269 18.70 15.13 6.13
N ASP A 270 19.77 14.58 6.70
CA ASP A 270 19.97 14.55 8.16
C ASP A 270 20.01 15.96 8.77
N ARG A 271 20.65 16.92 8.06
CA ARG A 271 20.76 18.30 8.53
C ARG A 271 19.43 19.03 8.47
N GLU A 272 18.68 18.85 7.38
CA GLU A 272 17.33 19.41 7.22
C GLU A 272 16.38 18.86 8.29
N LEU A 273 16.44 17.55 8.51
CA LEU A 273 15.60 16.87 9.49
C LEU A 273 15.90 17.32 10.92
N ASP A 274 17.18 17.44 11.29
CA ASP A 274 17.58 17.93 12.62
C ASP A 274 17.14 19.37 12.89
N ALA A 275 17.08 20.21 11.85
CA ALA A 275 16.55 21.57 11.97
C ALA A 275 15.04 21.54 12.23
N TRP A 276 14.30 20.72 11.48
CA TRP A 276 12.84 20.59 11.61
C TRP A 276 12.41 19.94 12.94
N LEU A 277 13.13 18.94 13.43
CA LEU A 277 12.86 18.32 14.73
C LEU A 277 13.07 19.30 15.90
N LYS A 278 13.92 20.32 15.72
CA LYS A 278 14.17 21.38 16.71
C LYS A 278 13.18 22.54 16.62
N SER A 279 12.59 22.80 15.45
CA SER A 279 11.48 23.74 15.37
C SER A 279 10.27 23.19 16.14
N GLY A 280 9.60 24.04 16.92
CA GLY A 280 8.38 23.68 17.65
C GLY A 280 7.27 23.17 16.72
N ASN A 281 6.20 22.64 17.29
CA ASN A 281 4.98 22.32 16.55
C ASN A 281 4.17 23.62 16.36
N ASP A 282 4.68 24.53 15.53
CA ASP A 282 3.92 25.71 15.07
C ASP A 282 3.09 25.36 13.83
#